data_AF-A0A359EZA3-F1
#
_entry.id   AF-A0A359EZA3-F1
#
_cell.length_a   1.000
_cell.length_b   1.000
_cell.length_c   1.000
_cell.angle_alpha   90.00
_cell.angle_beta   90.00
_cell.angle_gamma   90.00
#
_symmetry.space_group_name_H-M   'P 1'
#
loop_
_entity.id
_entity.type
_entity.pdbx_description
1 polymer ?
#
loop_
_entity_poly.entity_id
_entity_poly.type
_entity_poly.pdbx_seq_one_letter_code
_entity_poly.pdbx_strand_id
1 'polypeptide(L)'
;RSTHPHGEALWDLRHERLGALGIPATRHELLAPFTTYRVGGPAALFVDAESETVILDVLSECRAHPELWECEKLVLGRGSNLLVADRGVEAFVIRIGEHCATIERTNAGLRVGGAALLPVVARRSVAMGLTGFEWAVGVPGSIGGAVRMNAGGHGSEMSNSLRTVRVVDFSTGQDVEMDAEDLNLAYRRSGLPEGAVVVWADLELADADSPVGQTLINEIVTWRRENQPGGSNAGSVFANPAGASAGQLIERVGLKGSRQGGASISTKHANFIQAEVGTEARSILELMARARNLVAEETGVLLSLENRLWGFTSAERASVGLV
;
A
#
# COMPACT_ATOMS: atom_id res chain seq x y z
N ARG A 1 5.89 -8.51 26.16
CA ARG A 1 4.94 -7.48 26.66
C ARG A 1 5.74 -6.56 27.57
N SER A 2 6.07 -5.37 27.08
CA SER A 2 6.63 -4.28 27.85
C SER A 2 5.84 -3.04 27.43
N THR A 3 4.69 -2.82 28.05
CA THR A 3 4.10 -1.48 28.07
C THR A 3 4.99 -0.68 29.03
N HIS A 4 6.10 -0.16 28.52
CA HIS A 4 6.87 0.80 29.29
C HIS A 4 5.95 1.99 29.55
N PRO A 5 5.75 2.42 30.82
CA PRO A 5 4.98 3.63 31.13
C PRO A 5 5.53 4.89 30.43
N HIS A 6 6.77 4.83 29.93
CA HIS A 6 7.37 5.85 29.07
C HIS A 6 6.79 5.89 27.65
N GLY A 7 6.24 4.81 27.11
CA GLY A 7 5.76 4.73 25.72
C GLY A 7 4.49 5.55 25.47
N GLU A 8 3.49 5.40 26.32
CA GLU A 8 2.23 6.17 26.23
C GLU A 8 2.46 7.67 26.42
N ALA A 9 3.29 8.04 27.41
CA ALA A 9 3.63 9.44 27.66
C ALA A 9 4.37 10.09 26.47
N LEU A 10 5.18 9.32 25.73
CA LEU A 10 5.84 9.82 24.51
C LEU A 10 4.83 10.05 23.38
N TRP A 11 3.81 9.20 23.25
CA TRP A 11 2.76 9.40 22.26
C TRP A 11 1.88 10.62 22.58
N ASP A 12 1.59 10.87 23.87
CA ASP A 12 0.89 12.08 24.33
C ASP A 12 1.72 13.32 24.02
N LEU A 13 3.02 13.30 24.33
CA LEU A 13 3.91 14.42 24.03
C LEU A 13 4.00 14.71 22.52
N ARG A 14 4.10 13.67 21.67
CA ARG A 14 4.06 13.84 20.20
C ARG A 14 2.75 14.47 19.74
N HIS A 15 1.62 14.01 20.30
CA HIS A 15 0.30 14.55 20.00
C HIS A 15 0.16 16.02 20.37
N GLU A 16 0.57 16.39 21.58
CA GLU A 16 0.56 17.79 22.06
C GLU A 16 1.40 18.70 21.18
N ARG A 17 2.58 18.24 20.74
CA ARG A 17 3.48 19.03 19.89
C ARG A 17 2.93 19.25 18.48
N LEU A 18 2.35 18.23 17.86
CA LEU A 18 1.63 18.40 16.60
C LEU A 18 0.46 19.38 16.77
N GLY A 19 -0.29 19.27 17.87
CA GLY A 19 -1.37 20.19 18.20
C GLY A 19 -0.93 21.64 18.38
N ALA A 20 0.24 21.88 18.99
CA ALA A 20 0.82 23.21 19.14
C ALA A 20 1.21 23.86 17.79
N LEU A 21 1.47 23.04 16.76
CA LEU A 21 1.71 23.48 15.38
C LEU A 21 0.41 23.61 14.57
N GLY A 22 -0.76 23.32 15.16
CA GLY A 22 -2.04 23.31 14.46
C GLY A 22 -2.22 22.13 13.50
N ILE A 23 -1.38 21.09 13.60
CA ILE A 23 -1.46 19.88 12.79
C ILE A 23 -2.50 18.94 13.42
N PRO A 24 -3.61 18.61 12.73
CA PRO A 24 -4.60 17.68 13.26
C PRO A 24 -4.00 16.29 13.41
N ALA A 25 -4.00 15.79 14.65
CA ALA A 25 -3.52 14.45 14.98
C ALA A 25 -4.49 13.77 15.96
N THR A 26 -4.61 12.45 15.85
CA THR A 26 -5.52 11.64 16.65
C THR A 26 -4.78 10.51 17.35
N ARG A 27 -5.02 10.33 18.65
CA ARG A 27 -4.61 9.14 19.41
C ARG A 27 -5.59 8.00 19.16
N HIS A 28 -5.09 6.77 19.00
CA HIS A 28 -5.90 5.55 18.89
C HIS A 28 -6.91 5.53 17.71
N GLU A 29 -6.57 6.19 16.60
CA GLU A 29 -7.39 6.18 15.39
C GLU A 29 -7.47 4.76 14.81
N LEU A 30 -8.69 4.26 14.55
CA LEU A 30 -8.87 2.94 13.95
C LEU A 30 -8.41 2.96 12.50
N LEU A 31 -7.56 1.99 12.12
CA LEU A 31 -7.04 1.93 10.75
C LEU A 31 -7.95 1.22 9.76
N ALA A 32 -8.95 0.45 10.24
CA ALA A 32 -9.91 -0.25 9.39
C ALA A 32 -10.58 0.62 8.31
N PRO A 33 -11.04 1.86 8.55
CA PRO A 33 -11.63 2.70 7.52
C PRO A 33 -10.67 3.06 6.36
N PHE A 34 -9.37 2.96 6.59
CA PHE A 34 -8.31 3.38 5.66
C PHE A 34 -7.62 2.19 4.96
N THR A 35 -8.07 0.96 5.19
CA THR A 35 -7.58 -0.24 4.47
C THR A 35 -8.66 -0.83 3.57
N THR A 36 -8.27 -1.45 2.46
CA THR A 36 -9.25 -2.06 1.55
C THR A 36 -9.80 -3.39 2.06
N TYR A 37 -9.11 -4.07 2.98
CA TYR A 37 -9.71 -5.17 3.74
C TYR A 37 -10.80 -4.69 4.70
N ARG A 38 -10.80 -3.41 5.09
CA ARG A 38 -11.65 -2.85 6.14
C ARG A 38 -11.42 -3.48 7.51
N VAL A 39 -10.17 -3.81 7.79
CA VAL A 39 -9.69 -4.35 9.06
C VAL A 39 -8.47 -3.56 9.51
N GLY A 40 -8.22 -3.53 10.81
CA GLY A 40 -7.10 -2.81 11.41
C GLY A 40 -7.50 -2.09 12.68
N GLY A 41 -6.79 -2.39 13.77
CA GLY A 41 -6.96 -1.75 15.06
C GLY A 41 -6.39 -0.33 15.12
N PRO A 42 -6.25 0.22 16.33
CA PRO A 42 -5.83 1.61 16.54
C PRO A 42 -4.36 1.87 16.19
N ALA A 43 -4.08 3.03 15.61
CA ALA A 43 -2.74 3.61 15.56
C ALA A 43 -2.41 4.32 16.87
N ALA A 44 -1.17 4.23 17.35
CA ALA A 44 -0.75 4.99 18.53
C ALA A 44 -0.90 6.51 18.33
N LEU A 45 -0.48 7.01 17.16
CA LEU A 45 -0.67 8.38 16.72
C LEU A 45 -0.96 8.41 15.22
N PHE A 46 -1.98 9.14 14.82
CA PHE A 46 -2.41 9.24 13.41
C PHE A 46 -2.48 10.70 12.96
N VAL A 47 -1.98 10.97 11.76
CA VAL A 47 -2.13 12.24 11.04
C VAL A 47 -2.70 11.96 9.65
N ASP A 48 -3.73 12.72 9.28
CA ASP A 48 -4.22 12.80 7.90
C ASP A 48 -3.63 14.04 7.22
N ALA A 49 -2.60 13.83 6.41
CA ALA A 49 -1.87 14.91 5.75
C ALA A 49 -2.63 15.38 4.49
N GLU A 50 -3.62 16.25 4.69
CA GLU A 50 -4.48 16.85 3.65
C GLU A 50 -3.83 18.05 2.92
N SER A 51 -2.50 18.14 2.91
CA SER A 51 -1.73 19.06 2.05
C SER A 51 -0.24 18.75 2.13
N GLU A 52 0.53 19.23 1.16
CA GLU A 52 1.99 19.22 1.23
C GLU A 52 2.51 20.04 2.42
N THR A 53 1.85 21.15 2.77
CA THR A 53 2.21 21.96 3.94
C THR A 53 2.20 21.14 5.22
N VAL A 54 1.15 20.32 5.46
CA VAL A 54 1.09 19.44 6.63
C VAL A 54 2.25 18.42 6.63
N ILE A 55 2.60 17.86 5.47
CA ILE A 55 3.76 16.95 5.35
C ILE A 55 5.05 17.66 5.78
N LEU A 56 5.26 18.89 5.32
CA LEU A 56 6.46 19.67 5.63
C LEU A 56 6.49 20.17 7.07
N ASP A 57 5.35 20.50 7.67
CA ASP A 57 5.27 20.91 9.07
C ASP A 57 5.57 19.73 10.01
N VAL A 58 5.04 18.54 9.71
CA VAL A 58 5.41 17.30 10.41
C VAL A 58 6.91 17.02 10.24
N LEU A 59 7.46 17.20 9.05
CA LEU A 59 8.89 17.00 8.80
C LEU A 59 9.75 17.98 9.61
N SER A 60 9.35 19.24 9.69
CA SER A 60 10.02 20.28 10.48
C SER A 60 10.06 19.90 11.96
N GLU A 61 8.93 19.41 12.49
CA GLU A 61 8.83 18.92 13.87
C GLU A 61 9.72 17.69 14.11
N CYS A 62 9.75 16.74 13.18
CA CYS A 62 10.68 15.60 13.22
C CYS A 62 12.16 16.04 13.22
N ARG A 63 12.51 17.07 12.44
CA ARG A 63 13.88 17.62 12.40
C ARG A 63 14.26 18.35 13.67
N ALA A 64 13.32 19.07 14.28
CA ALA A 64 13.57 19.84 15.49
C ALA A 64 13.76 18.93 16.73
N HIS A 65 13.12 17.75 16.74
CA HIS A 65 13.12 16.82 17.87
C HIS A 65 13.35 15.36 17.44
N PRO A 66 14.48 15.03 16.79
CA PRO A 66 14.71 13.71 16.20
C PRO A 66 14.61 12.57 17.21
N GLU A 67 15.05 12.78 18.45
CA GLU A 67 14.95 11.81 19.55
C GLU A 67 13.51 11.51 19.96
N LEU A 68 12.61 12.50 19.84
CA LEU A 68 11.20 12.30 20.10
C LEU A 68 10.54 11.50 18.97
N TRP A 69 11.03 11.63 17.74
CA TRP A 69 10.45 11.00 16.56
C TRP A 69 11.16 9.69 16.15
N GLU A 70 12.07 9.19 16.98
CA GLU A 70 12.65 7.85 16.88
C GLU A 70 11.61 6.78 17.28
N CYS A 71 10.67 6.54 16.37
CA CYS A 71 9.61 5.54 16.51
C CYS A 71 9.31 4.89 15.16
N GLU A 72 8.59 3.77 15.21
CA GLU A 72 8.08 3.10 14.02
C GLU A 72 7.10 4.02 13.28
N LYS A 73 7.24 4.12 11.96
CA LYS A 73 6.41 4.99 11.10
C LYS A 73 5.75 4.18 10.02
N LEU A 74 4.44 4.37 9.84
CA LEU A 74 3.67 3.75 8.77
C LEU A 74 3.08 4.86 7.88
N VAL A 75 3.49 4.86 6.61
CA VAL A 75 2.87 5.70 5.59
C VAL A 75 1.68 4.96 4.97
N LEU A 76 0.52 5.60 4.97
CA LEU A 76 -0.73 5.03 4.51
C LEU A 76 -1.24 5.76 3.25
N GLY A 77 -1.31 5.03 2.15
CA GLY A 77 -2.06 5.43 0.96
C GLY A 77 -3.52 4.96 1.05
N ARG A 78 -3.98 4.21 0.04
CA ARG A 78 -5.31 3.55 0.08
C ARG A 78 -5.39 2.31 0.98
N GLY A 79 -4.28 1.90 1.62
CA GLY A 79 -4.19 0.66 2.38
C GLY A 79 -4.55 -0.61 1.57
N SER A 80 -4.29 -0.59 0.25
CA SER A 80 -4.68 -1.66 -0.69
C SER A 80 -3.72 -2.85 -0.76
N ASN A 81 -2.63 -2.81 0.02
CA ASN A 81 -1.65 -3.88 0.15
C ASN A 81 -1.28 -4.15 1.62
N LEU A 82 -2.14 -3.74 2.57
CA LEU A 82 -1.88 -3.85 4.00
C LEU A 82 -2.83 -4.84 4.66
N LEU A 83 -2.31 -5.64 5.58
CA LEU A 83 -3.09 -6.28 6.63
C LEU A 83 -2.60 -5.70 7.97
N VAL A 84 -3.48 -4.99 8.66
CA VAL A 84 -3.20 -4.38 9.96
C VAL A 84 -3.88 -5.23 11.03
N ALA A 85 -3.14 -5.62 12.07
CA ALA A 85 -3.68 -6.46 13.14
C ALA A 85 -4.81 -5.79 13.91
N ASP A 86 -5.68 -6.61 14.51
CA ASP A 86 -6.84 -6.16 15.28
C ASP A 86 -6.46 -5.33 16.51
N ARG A 87 -5.29 -5.59 17.10
CA ARG A 87 -4.76 -4.77 18.20
C ARG A 87 -4.21 -3.42 17.78
N GLY A 88 -4.05 -3.19 16.47
CA GLY A 88 -3.45 -1.97 15.94
C GLY A 88 -1.93 -1.97 15.86
N VAL A 89 -1.36 -0.77 15.80
CA VAL A 89 0.08 -0.52 15.60
C VAL A 89 0.60 0.51 16.61
N GLU A 90 1.74 0.19 17.22
CA GLU A 90 2.53 1.12 18.05
C GLU A 90 3.42 1.99 17.16
N ALA A 91 2.79 2.73 16.25
CA ALA A 91 3.47 3.49 15.22
C ALA A 91 2.86 4.89 15.06
N PHE A 92 3.69 5.82 14.57
CA PHE A 92 3.23 7.06 14.00
C PHE A 92 2.73 6.80 12.57
N VAL A 93 1.42 6.90 12.37
CA VAL A 93 0.77 6.65 11.09
C VAL A 93 0.47 7.97 10.40
N ILE A 94 0.91 8.09 9.15
CA ILE A 94 0.72 9.29 8.34
C ILE A 94 0.00 8.86 7.08
N ARG A 95 -1.27 9.25 6.96
CA ARG A 95 -2.03 9.08 5.74
C ARG A 95 -1.79 10.27 4.83
N ILE A 96 -1.59 10.01 3.53
CA ILE A 96 -1.55 11.09 2.53
C ILE A 96 -2.99 11.35 2.06
N GLY A 97 -3.50 12.52 2.39
CA GLY A 97 -4.87 12.94 2.13
C GLY A 97 -5.16 13.22 0.65
N GLU A 98 -6.43 13.36 0.30
CA GLU A 98 -6.87 13.48 -1.10
C GLU A 98 -6.48 14.82 -1.74
N HIS A 99 -6.24 15.86 -0.95
CA HIS A 99 -5.73 17.13 -1.46
C HIS A 99 -4.31 17.02 -2.04
N CYS A 100 -3.58 15.95 -1.72
CA CYS A 100 -2.29 15.61 -2.30
C CYS A 100 -2.42 14.73 -3.56
N ALA A 101 -3.59 14.69 -4.20
CA ALA A 101 -3.88 13.92 -5.41
C ALA A 101 -3.88 14.78 -6.69
N THR A 102 -2.92 15.69 -6.81
CA THR A 102 -2.77 16.55 -8.00
C THR A 102 -2.43 15.74 -9.25
N ILE A 103 -2.87 16.21 -10.42
CA ILE A 103 -2.53 15.64 -11.73
C ILE A 103 -2.30 16.81 -12.68
N GLU A 104 -1.06 17.03 -13.08
CA GLU A 104 -0.63 18.17 -13.87
C GLU A 104 0.09 17.70 -15.13
N ARG A 105 -0.20 18.34 -16.27
CA ARG A 105 0.50 18.07 -17.53
C ARG A 105 1.89 18.69 -17.49
N THR A 106 2.90 17.92 -17.89
CA THR A 106 4.28 18.39 -18.07
C THR A 106 4.72 18.19 -19.52
N ASN A 107 5.91 18.69 -19.87
CA ASN A 107 6.48 18.50 -21.21
C ASN A 107 6.77 17.03 -21.55
N ALA A 108 6.96 16.17 -20.54
CA ALA A 108 7.37 14.77 -20.71
C ALA A 108 6.27 13.76 -20.33
N GLY A 109 5.08 14.22 -19.94
CA GLY A 109 4.01 13.35 -19.44
C GLY A 109 3.17 14.05 -18.39
N LEU A 110 3.18 13.53 -17.16
CA LEU A 110 2.38 14.05 -16.04
C LEU A 110 3.20 14.18 -14.76
N ARG A 111 2.93 15.20 -13.95
CA ARG A 111 3.28 15.24 -12.53
C ARG A 111 2.06 14.86 -11.71
N VAL A 112 2.20 13.86 -10.85
CA VAL A 112 1.08 13.32 -10.07
C VAL A 112 1.40 13.27 -8.59
N GLY A 113 0.51 13.79 -7.77
CA GLY A 113 0.64 13.76 -6.32
C GLY A 113 0.56 12.33 -5.77
N GLY A 114 1.25 12.07 -4.66
CA GLY A 114 1.39 10.74 -4.07
C GLY A 114 0.08 10.08 -3.63
N ALA A 115 -0.95 10.88 -3.34
CA ALA A 115 -2.28 10.38 -3.01
C ALA A 115 -3.14 10.05 -4.24
N ALA A 116 -2.74 10.48 -5.44
CA ALA A 116 -3.52 10.25 -6.65
C ALA A 116 -3.73 8.75 -6.90
N LEU A 117 -4.96 8.35 -7.25
CA LEU A 117 -5.28 6.94 -7.45
C LEU A 117 -4.85 6.47 -8.82
N LEU A 118 -4.17 5.32 -8.92
CA LEU A 118 -3.69 4.79 -10.21
C LEU A 118 -4.81 4.71 -11.27
N PRO A 119 -6.04 4.24 -10.96
CA PRO A 119 -7.10 4.17 -11.95
C PRO A 119 -7.61 5.53 -12.43
N VAL A 120 -7.50 6.56 -11.59
CA VAL A 120 -7.86 7.93 -11.96
C VAL A 120 -6.79 8.51 -12.88
N VAL A 121 -5.51 8.36 -12.50
CA VAL A 121 -4.38 8.83 -13.30
C VAL A 121 -4.37 8.18 -14.69
N ALA A 122 -4.55 6.86 -14.78
CA ALA A 122 -4.61 6.14 -16.06
C ALA A 122 -5.72 6.65 -17.00
N ARG A 123 -6.92 6.92 -16.46
CA ARG A 123 -8.02 7.46 -17.27
C ARG A 123 -7.77 8.90 -17.68
N ARG A 124 -7.22 9.71 -16.78
CA ARG A 124 -6.89 11.10 -17.04
C ARG A 124 -5.78 11.25 -18.06
N SER A 125 -4.74 10.41 -18.03
CA SER A 125 -3.67 10.42 -19.03
C SER A 125 -4.23 10.16 -20.43
N VAL A 126 -5.03 9.10 -20.61
CA VAL A 126 -5.66 8.80 -21.90
C VAL A 126 -6.57 9.92 -22.39
N ALA A 127 -7.35 10.52 -21.48
CA ALA A 127 -8.21 11.67 -21.82
C ALA A 127 -7.42 12.93 -22.23
N MET A 128 -6.15 13.02 -21.83
CA MET A 128 -5.22 14.08 -22.22
C MET A 128 -4.42 13.73 -23.49
N GLY A 129 -4.72 12.61 -24.16
CA GLY A 129 -4.00 12.17 -25.36
C GLY A 129 -2.65 11.53 -25.05
N LEU A 130 -2.52 10.85 -23.90
CA LEU A 130 -1.28 10.17 -23.47
C LEU A 130 -1.43 8.65 -23.43
N THR A 131 -0.32 7.96 -23.69
CA THR A 131 -0.15 6.51 -23.52
C THR A 131 1.05 6.18 -22.63
N GLY A 132 1.07 4.96 -22.11
CA GLY A 132 2.14 4.43 -21.25
C GLY A 132 1.72 4.19 -19.80
N PHE A 133 0.45 4.43 -19.44
CA PHE A 133 -0.06 4.28 -18.06
C PHE A 133 -1.41 3.56 -17.98
N GLU A 134 -1.92 3.03 -19.09
CA GLU A 134 -3.21 2.34 -19.19
C GLU A 134 -3.26 1.12 -18.27
N TRP A 135 -2.13 0.41 -18.15
CA TRP A 135 -1.93 -0.76 -17.31
C TRP A 135 -2.38 -0.54 -15.86
N ALA A 136 -2.23 0.70 -15.37
CA ALA A 136 -2.47 1.09 -14.00
C ALA A 136 -3.97 1.17 -13.67
N VAL A 137 -4.87 1.18 -14.67
CA VAL A 137 -6.33 1.24 -14.45
C VAL A 137 -6.88 0.04 -13.70
N GLY A 138 -6.20 -1.10 -13.78
CA GLY A 138 -6.55 -2.33 -13.07
C GLY A 138 -5.97 -2.42 -11.65
N VAL A 139 -5.08 -1.52 -11.26
CA VAL A 139 -4.33 -1.63 -10.00
C VAL A 139 -4.96 -0.74 -8.92
N PRO A 140 -5.47 -1.30 -7.81
CA PRO A 140 -5.98 -0.51 -6.71
C PRO A 140 -4.82 0.07 -5.90
N GLY A 141 -4.76 1.39 -5.76
CA GLY A 141 -3.74 2.04 -4.93
C GLY A 141 -3.61 3.53 -5.19
N SER A 142 -2.67 4.16 -4.51
CA SER A 142 -2.21 5.52 -4.76
C SER A 142 -0.84 5.51 -5.47
N ILE A 143 -0.46 6.60 -6.12
CA ILE A 143 0.84 6.76 -6.79
C ILE A 143 1.99 6.49 -5.83
N GLY A 144 1.97 7.05 -4.61
CA GLY A 144 3.04 6.82 -3.65
C GLY A 144 3.15 5.35 -3.23
N GLY A 145 2.02 4.65 -3.11
CA GLY A 145 2.02 3.20 -2.89
C GLY A 145 2.53 2.42 -4.11
N ALA A 146 2.25 2.90 -5.33
CA ALA A 146 2.75 2.32 -6.57
C ALA A 146 4.27 2.40 -6.66
N VAL A 147 4.84 3.56 -6.37
CA VAL A 147 6.29 3.78 -6.32
C VAL A 147 6.91 2.88 -5.25
N ARG A 148 6.35 2.87 -4.03
CA ARG A 148 6.85 2.02 -2.92
C ARG A 148 6.93 0.55 -3.31
N MET A 149 5.92 0.06 -4.00
CA MET A 149 5.79 -1.35 -4.36
C MET A 149 6.33 -1.69 -5.75
N ASN A 150 6.85 -0.74 -6.54
CA ASN A 150 7.00 -0.91 -7.99
C ASN A 150 5.78 -1.65 -8.58
N ALA A 151 4.58 -1.10 -8.34
CA ALA A 151 3.34 -1.78 -8.66
C ALA A 151 3.27 -2.08 -10.15
N GLY A 152 2.69 -3.22 -10.51
CA GLY A 152 2.59 -3.62 -11.91
C GLY A 152 1.39 -4.50 -12.19
N GLY A 153 0.95 -4.47 -13.44
CA GLY A 153 -0.20 -5.20 -13.96
C GLY A 153 -0.23 -5.11 -15.48
N HIS A 154 -0.93 -6.04 -16.13
CA HIS A 154 -1.18 -5.99 -17.58
C HIS A 154 0.08 -5.76 -18.45
N GLY A 155 1.19 -6.40 -18.10
CA GLY A 155 2.43 -6.39 -18.89
C GLY A 155 3.35 -5.18 -18.66
N SER A 156 3.04 -4.31 -17.70
CA SER A 156 3.88 -3.17 -17.34
C SER A 156 3.92 -2.95 -15.82
N GLU A 157 4.78 -2.05 -15.38
CA GLU A 157 4.99 -1.70 -13.99
C GLU A 157 5.44 -0.24 -13.84
N MET A 158 5.41 0.25 -12.59
CA MET A 158 5.70 1.64 -12.26
C MET A 158 7.05 2.11 -12.81
N SER A 159 8.07 1.26 -12.77
CA SER A 159 9.41 1.55 -13.32
C SER A 159 9.42 1.89 -14.81
N ASN A 160 8.43 1.44 -15.59
CA ASN A 160 8.34 1.73 -17.03
C ASN A 160 7.81 3.13 -17.32
N SER A 161 7.16 3.77 -16.35
CA SER A 161 6.53 5.08 -16.51
C SER A 161 7.13 6.13 -15.57
N LEU A 162 7.90 5.74 -14.56
CA LEU A 162 8.40 6.65 -13.54
C LEU A 162 9.73 7.28 -13.95
N ARG A 163 9.82 8.60 -13.85
CA ARG A 163 11.03 9.37 -14.17
C ARG A 163 11.73 9.90 -12.92
N THR A 164 11.00 10.65 -12.11
CA THR A 164 11.52 11.35 -10.92
C THR A 164 10.46 11.33 -9.84
N VAL A 165 10.86 11.30 -8.58
CA VAL A 165 9.96 11.43 -7.43
C VAL A 165 10.49 12.47 -6.47
N ARG A 166 9.60 13.11 -5.71
CA ARG A 166 9.97 13.80 -4.47
C ARG A 166 9.57 12.97 -3.28
N VAL A 167 10.52 12.75 -2.38
CA VAL A 167 10.37 11.92 -1.20
C VAL A 167 10.65 12.75 0.05
N VAL A 168 9.73 12.68 1.00
CA VAL A 168 9.91 13.16 2.36
C VAL A 168 10.10 11.95 3.28
N ASP A 169 11.21 11.89 3.99
CA ASP A 169 11.51 10.85 4.96
C ASP A 169 11.51 11.41 6.38
N PHE A 170 10.48 11.06 7.14
CA PHE A 170 10.31 11.50 8.52
C PHE A 170 11.28 10.86 9.51
N SER A 171 11.96 9.77 9.13
CA SER A 171 12.95 9.12 9.98
C SER A 171 14.32 9.78 9.87
N THR A 172 14.71 10.20 8.66
CA THR A 172 15.98 10.87 8.42
C THR A 172 15.86 12.40 8.41
N GLY A 173 14.63 12.92 8.32
CA GLY A 173 14.38 14.34 8.13
C GLY A 173 14.71 14.80 6.70
N GLN A 174 14.81 13.91 5.72
CA GLN A 174 15.14 14.30 4.34
C GLN A 174 13.91 14.73 3.55
N ASP A 175 14.09 15.70 2.65
CA ASP A 175 13.13 16.10 1.61
C ASP A 175 13.94 16.24 0.32
N VAL A 176 13.84 15.25 -0.55
CA VAL A 176 14.75 15.06 -1.68
C VAL A 176 13.98 14.69 -2.94
N GLU A 177 14.45 15.21 -4.07
CA GLU A 177 14.09 14.69 -5.38
C GLU A 177 15.09 13.59 -5.77
N MET A 178 14.56 12.51 -6.34
CA MET A 178 15.35 11.34 -6.76
C MET A 178 14.87 10.89 -8.13
N ASP A 179 15.81 10.51 -8.98
CA ASP A 179 15.46 9.84 -10.23
C ASP A 179 15.03 8.40 -9.96
N ALA A 180 14.22 7.83 -10.87
CA ALA A 180 13.69 6.49 -10.72
C ALA A 180 14.80 5.42 -10.61
N GLU A 181 15.95 5.68 -11.23
CA GLU A 181 17.13 4.82 -11.19
C GLU A 181 17.73 4.72 -9.76
N ASP A 182 17.65 5.80 -8.98
CA ASP A 182 18.14 5.85 -7.59
C ASP A 182 17.21 5.15 -6.59
N LEU A 183 15.97 4.87 -7.00
CA LEU A 183 14.99 4.18 -6.16
C LEU A 183 15.24 2.69 -6.02
N ASN A 184 16.22 2.11 -6.72
CA ASN A 184 16.52 0.67 -6.67
C ASN A 184 15.25 -0.20 -6.83
N LEU A 185 14.42 0.13 -7.84
CA LEU A 185 13.17 -0.58 -8.12
C LEU A 185 13.46 -2.04 -8.53
N ALA A 186 12.69 -2.96 -7.97
CA ALA A 186 12.72 -4.38 -8.28
C ALA A 186 11.30 -4.94 -8.30
N TYR A 187 11.14 -6.22 -8.65
CA TYR A 187 9.83 -6.85 -8.65
C TYR A 187 9.17 -6.73 -7.26
N ARG A 188 8.06 -5.98 -7.20
CA ARG A 188 7.27 -5.73 -5.98
C ARG A 188 8.01 -5.00 -4.86
N ARG A 189 9.04 -4.20 -5.17
CA ARG A 189 9.84 -3.49 -4.16
C ARG A 189 10.51 -2.21 -4.70
N SER A 190 10.74 -1.25 -3.80
CA SER A 190 11.65 -0.12 -3.98
C SER A 190 12.66 -0.06 -2.81
N GLY A 191 13.69 0.76 -2.98
CA GLY A 191 14.68 1.12 -1.97
C GLY A 191 14.24 2.22 -0.99
N LEU A 192 12.97 2.66 -1.06
CA LEU A 192 12.46 3.69 -0.15
C LEU A 192 12.51 3.22 1.32
N PRO A 193 13.05 4.01 2.25
CA PRO A 193 13.12 3.65 3.67
C PRO A 193 11.72 3.60 4.30
N GLU A 194 11.55 2.84 5.39
CA GLU A 194 10.31 2.87 6.17
C GLU A 194 10.05 4.29 6.72
N GLY A 195 8.82 4.78 6.56
CA GLY A 195 8.47 6.17 6.89
C GLY A 195 8.62 7.18 5.74
N ALA A 196 9.17 6.78 4.58
CA ALA A 196 9.24 7.64 3.40
C ALA A 196 7.87 7.83 2.73
N VAL A 197 7.51 9.09 2.54
CA VAL A 197 6.35 9.58 1.79
C VAL A 197 6.80 10.00 0.40
N VAL A 198 6.18 9.45 -0.63
CA VAL A 198 6.26 10.01 -1.98
C VAL A 198 5.26 11.15 -2.06
N VAL A 199 5.75 12.39 -2.15
CA VAL A 199 4.91 13.61 -2.22
C VAL A 199 4.31 13.75 -3.61
N TRP A 200 5.12 13.59 -4.64
CA TRP A 200 4.70 13.51 -6.04
C TRP A 200 5.66 12.64 -6.86
N ALA A 201 5.20 12.22 -8.02
CA ALA A 201 5.96 11.47 -9.03
C ALA A 201 5.76 12.09 -10.41
N ASP A 202 6.84 12.24 -11.17
CA ASP A 202 6.80 12.53 -12.59
C ASP A 202 6.72 11.22 -13.37
N LEU A 203 5.69 11.13 -14.22
CA LEU A 203 5.47 10.05 -15.16
C LEU A 203 5.93 10.50 -16.55
N GLU A 204 6.80 9.70 -17.15
CA GLU A 204 7.19 9.83 -18.55
C GLU A 204 6.19 9.08 -19.43
N LEU A 205 5.45 9.81 -20.26
CA LEU A 205 4.35 9.30 -21.08
C LEU A 205 4.43 9.89 -22.50
N ALA A 206 4.01 9.12 -23.49
CA ALA A 206 4.06 9.53 -24.89
C ALA A 206 2.70 10.04 -25.38
N ASP A 207 2.71 11.00 -26.31
CA ASP A 207 1.49 11.43 -26.99
C ASP A 207 0.92 10.29 -27.85
N ALA A 208 -0.41 10.12 -27.81
CA ALA A 208 -1.11 9.08 -28.53
C ALA A 208 -2.57 9.44 -28.80
N ASP A 209 -3.19 8.71 -29.73
CA ASP A 209 -4.61 8.84 -30.06
C ASP A 209 -5.48 8.22 -28.93
N SER A 210 -6.29 9.06 -28.27
CA SER A 210 -7.11 8.67 -27.12
C SER A 210 -8.03 7.45 -27.33
N PRO A 211 -8.64 7.19 -28.51
CA PRO A 211 -9.42 5.99 -28.77
C PRO A 211 -8.65 4.68 -28.58
N VAL A 212 -7.35 4.65 -28.89
CA VAL A 212 -6.50 3.46 -28.66
C VAL A 212 -6.34 3.23 -27.16
N GLY A 213 -5.93 4.25 -26.41
CA GLY A 213 -5.79 4.17 -24.96
C GLY A 213 -7.12 3.83 -24.26
N GLN A 214 -8.24 4.36 -24.76
CA GLN A 214 -9.57 4.08 -24.22
C GLN A 214 -9.99 2.62 -24.44
N THR A 215 -9.60 2.04 -25.58
CA THR A 215 -9.80 0.61 -25.87
C THR A 215 -9.02 -0.25 -24.89
N LEU A 216 -7.72 0.03 -24.70
CA LEU A 216 -6.87 -0.68 -23.74
C LEU A 216 -7.41 -0.59 -22.31
N ILE A 217 -7.84 0.60 -21.87
CA ILE A 217 -8.48 0.78 -20.56
C ILE A 217 -9.70 -0.13 -20.41
N ASN A 218 -10.56 -0.20 -21.43
CA ASN A 218 -11.77 -1.00 -21.38
C ASN A 218 -11.47 -2.51 -21.35
N GLU A 219 -10.48 -2.96 -22.10
CA GLU A 219 -10.00 -4.35 -22.08
C GLU A 219 -9.48 -4.73 -20.69
N ILE A 220 -8.63 -3.90 -20.09
CA ILE A 220 -8.07 -4.12 -18.75
C ILE A 220 -9.19 -4.19 -17.70
N VAL A 221 -10.13 -3.24 -17.74
CA VAL A 221 -11.26 -3.20 -16.79
C VAL A 221 -12.15 -4.43 -16.94
N THR A 222 -12.43 -4.84 -18.18
CA THR A 222 -13.24 -6.03 -18.47
C THR A 222 -12.54 -7.28 -17.97
N TRP A 223 -11.27 -7.47 -18.33
CA TRP A 223 -10.45 -8.59 -17.86
C TRP A 223 -10.43 -8.65 -16.34
N ARG A 224 -10.21 -7.53 -15.65
CA ARG A 224 -10.17 -7.48 -14.19
C ARG A 224 -11.51 -7.90 -13.59
N ARG A 225 -12.63 -7.41 -14.13
CA ARG A 225 -13.97 -7.77 -13.66
C ARG A 225 -14.23 -9.27 -13.81
N GLU A 226 -13.74 -9.88 -14.87
CA GLU A 226 -13.90 -11.31 -15.15
C GLU A 226 -12.99 -12.18 -14.28
N ASN A 227 -11.74 -11.76 -14.06
CA ASN A 227 -10.69 -12.60 -13.48
C ASN A 227 -10.38 -12.30 -12.01
N GLN A 228 -10.76 -11.14 -11.47
CA GLN A 228 -10.46 -10.76 -10.07
C GLN A 228 -11.72 -10.44 -9.27
N PRO A 229 -11.73 -10.74 -7.96
CA PRO A 229 -12.85 -10.39 -7.10
C PRO A 229 -12.90 -8.89 -6.81
N GLY A 230 -14.13 -8.37 -6.70
CA GLY A 230 -14.40 -7.08 -6.06
C GLY A 230 -14.51 -7.19 -4.54
N GLY A 231 -15.15 -6.19 -3.92
CA GLY A 231 -15.37 -6.16 -2.47
C GLY A 231 -14.11 -5.85 -1.68
N SER A 232 -14.12 -6.19 -0.39
CA SER A 232 -13.02 -5.89 0.53
C SER A 232 -11.92 -6.94 0.41
N ASN A 233 -10.81 -6.57 -0.23
CA ASN A 233 -9.59 -7.36 -0.36
C ASN A 233 -8.38 -6.43 -0.53
N ALA A 234 -7.15 -6.91 -0.33
CA ALA A 234 -5.92 -6.14 -0.56
C ALA A 234 -5.07 -6.71 -1.71
N GLY A 235 -5.72 -7.06 -2.82
CA GLY A 235 -5.01 -7.59 -3.99
C GLY A 235 -4.53 -9.03 -3.81
N SER A 236 -3.52 -9.41 -4.60
CA SER A 236 -2.82 -10.68 -4.45
C SER A 236 -2.14 -10.77 -3.09
N VAL A 237 -2.35 -11.88 -2.39
CA VAL A 237 -1.75 -12.13 -1.08
C VAL A 237 -0.27 -12.47 -1.19
N PHE A 238 0.08 -13.31 -2.17
CA PHE A 238 1.43 -13.81 -2.40
C PHE A 238 1.99 -13.31 -3.73
N ALA A 239 3.30 -13.03 -3.72
CA ALA A 239 4.06 -12.84 -4.94
C ALA A 239 4.12 -14.15 -5.75
N ASN A 240 4.17 -14.05 -7.07
CA ASN A 240 4.33 -15.22 -7.90
C ASN A 240 5.75 -15.79 -7.76
N PRO A 241 5.91 -17.10 -7.46
CA PRO A 241 7.21 -17.75 -7.50
C PRO A 241 7.74 -17.86 -8.94
N ALA A 242 9.04 -18.05 -9.10
CA ALA A 242 9.66 -18.17 -10.42
C ALA A 242 9.03 -19.32 -11.23
N GLY A 243 8.51 -18.99 -12.42
CA GLY A 243 7.91 -19.97 -13.34
C GLY A 243 6.54 -20.51 -12.96
N ALA A 244 5.88 -20.00 -11.91
CA ALA A 244 4.56 -20.45 -11.50
C ALA A 244 3.67 -19.31 -10.97
N SER A 245 2.36 -19.53 -10.99
CA SER A 245 1.38 -18.60 -10.42
C SER A 245 0.99 -19.04 -9.01
N ALA A 246 1.08 -18.13 -8.03
CA ALA A 246 0.63 -18.41 -6.66
C ALA A 246 -0.87 -18.77 -6.63
N GLY A 247 -1.68 -18.12 -7.46
CA GLY A 247 -3.11 -18.43 -7.59
C GLY A 247 -3.37 -19.86 -8.08
N GLN A 248 -2.63 -20.31 -9.09
CA GLN A 248 -2.76 -21.68 -9.59
C GLN A 248 -2.32 -22.73 -8.57
N LEU A 249 -1.25 -22.44 -7.81
CA LEU A 249 -0.77 -23.33 -6.75
C LEU A 249 -1.82 -23.47 -5.62
N ILE A 250 -2.40 -22.35 -5.17
CA ILE A 250 -3.44 -22.35 -4.12
C ILE A 250 -4.71 -23.06 -4.60
N GLU A 251 -5.10 -22.86 -5.87
CA GLU A 251 -6.23 -23.55 -6.47
C GLU A 251 -6.00 -25.06 -6.58
N ARG A 252 -4.79 -25.48 -6.98
CA ARG A 252 -4.41 -26.89 -7.10
C ARG A 252 -4.50 -27.66 -5.78
N VAL A 253 -4.17 -27.01 -4.66
CA VAL A 253 -4.31 -27.60 -3.32
C VAL A 253 -5.72 -27.49 -2.73
N GLY A 254 -6.71 -27.05 -3.54
CA GLY A 254 -8.13 -27.12 -3.18
C GLY A 254 -8.60 -26.06 -2.20
N LEU A 255 -7.87 -24.94 -2.03
CA LEU A 255 -8.21 -23.92 -1.03
C LEU A 255 -9.15 -22.82 -1.53
N LYS A 256 -9.53 -22.84 -2.80
CA LYS A 256 -10.49 -21.90 -3.39
C LYS A 256 -11.83 -21.99 -2.65
N GLY A 257 -12.35 -20.87 -2.16
CA GLY A 257 -13.60 -20.84 -1.38
C GLY A 257 -13.47 -21.25 0.10
N SER A 258 -12.28 -21.62 0.57
CA SER A 258 -12.07 -21.91 2.00
C SER A 258 -12.31 -20.67 2.86
N ARG A 259 -12.76 -20.89 4.10
CA ARG A 259 -13.19 -19.83 5.03
C ARG A 259 -12.47 -19.94 6.37
N GLN A 260 -12.31 -18.80 7.03
CA GLN A 260 -11.91 -18.66 8.42
C GLN A 260 -12.60 -17.40 8.96
N GLY A 261 -13.41 -17.51 10.01
CA GLY A 261 -14.25 -16.39 10.46
C GLY A 261 -15.03 -15.75 9.31
N GLY A 262 -14.97 -14.42 9.20
CA GLY A 262 -15.55 -13.63 8.09
C GLY A 262 -14.65 -13.52 6.84
N ALA A 263 -13.48 -14.15 6.83
CA ALA A 263 -12.56 -14.15 5.69
C ALA A 263 -12.76 -15.39 4.81
N SER A 264 -12.52 -15.24 3.50
CA SER A 264 -12.57 -16.36 2.55
C SER A 264 -11.57 -16.21 1.42
N ILE A 265 -10.97 -17.32 0.97
CA ILE A 265 -10.22 -17.33 -0.29
C ILE A 265 -11.22 -17.25 -1.44
N SER A 266 -11.02 -16.31 -2.36
CA SER A 266 -11.98 -16.01 -3.41
C SER A 266 -12.23 -17.21 -4.33
N THR A 267 -13.50 -17.46 -4.64
CA THR A 267 -13.94 -18.45 -5.64
C THR A 267 -13.61 -18.03 -7.07
N LYS A 268 -13.25 -16.76 -7.30
CA LYS A 268 -12.85 -16.24 -8.61
C LYS A 268 -11.34 -16.37 -8.82
N HIS A 269 -10.53 -15.91 -7.87
CA HIS A 269 -9.07 -15.94 -7.96
C HIS A 269 -8.44 -16.39 -6.64
N ALA A 270 -7.80 -17.56 -6.59
CA ALA A 270 -7.36 -18.18 -5.34
C ALA A 270 -6.24 -17.42 -4.60
N ASN A 271 -5.51 -16.53 -5.28
CA ASN A 271 -4.53 -15.64 -4.62
C ASN A 271 -5.16 -14.40 -3.93
N PHE A 272 -6.49 -14.28 -3.88
CA PHE A 272 -7.17 -13.16 -3.23
C PHE A 272 -7.97 -13.68 -2.04
N ILE A 273 -7.79 -13.03 -0.89
CA ILE A 273 -8.68 -13.22 0.27
C ILE A 273 -9.68 -12.07 0.29
N GLN A 274 -10.95 -12.38 0.53
CA GLN A 274 -12.03 -11.41 0.71
C GLN A 274 -12.47 -11.41 2.17
N ALA A 275 -12.80 -10.22 2.68
CA ALA A 275 -13.26 -10.02 4.05
C ALA A 275 -14.70 -9.48 4.06
N GLU A 276 -15.55 -10.09 4.87
CA GLU A 276 -16.88 -9.58 5.19
C GLU A 276 -16.78 -8.46 6.24
N VAL A 277 -17.84 -7.65 6.39
CA VAL A 277 -17.88 -6.60 7.42
C VAL A 277 -17.77 -7.22 8.80
N GLY A 278 -16.90 -6.69 9.66
CA GLY A 278 -16.65 -7.22 11.01
C GLY A 278 -15.64 -8.38 11.06
N THR A 279 -15.00 -8.72 9.94
CA THR A 279 -13.91 -9.72 9.92
C THR A 279 -12.72 -9.25 10.75
N GLU A 280 -12.18 -10.13 11.59
CA GLU A 280 -10.90 -9.89 12.27
C GLU A 280 -9.72 -10.10 11.31
N ALA A 281 -8.70 -9.25 11.41
CA ALA A 281 -7.45 -9.37 10.67
C ALA A 281 -6.76 -10.72 10.93
N ARG A 282 -6.92 -11.27 12.14
CA ARG A 282 -6.47 -12.63 12.48
C ARG A 282 -7.03 -13.70 11.55
N SER A 283 -8.31 -13.63 11.19
CA SER A 283 -8.95 -14.60 10.29
C SER A 283 -8.30 -14.61 8.90
N ILE A 284 -7.93 -13.42 8.41
CA ILE A 284 -7.20 -13.28 7.14
C ILE A 284 -5.80 -13.86 7.28
N LEU A 285 -5.07 -13.54 8.35
CA LEU A 285 -3.73 -14.07 8.61
C LEU A 285 -3.70 -15.61 8.65
N GLU A 286 -4.70 -16.22 9.29
CA GLU A 286 -4.85 -17.68 9.37
C GLU A 286 -5.08 -18.31 7.99
N LEU A 287 -5.88 -17.69 7.11
CA LEU A 287 -6.03 -18.14 5.73
C LEU A 287 -4.74 -17.98 4.92
N MET A 288 -4.01 -16.88 5.09
CA MET A 288 -2.70 -16.69 4.47
C MET A 288 -1.76 -17.83 4.88
N ALA A 289 -1.66 -18.11 6.18
CA ALA A 289 -0.75 -19.14 6.68
C ALA A 289 -1.15 -20.55 6.21
N ARG A 290 -2.45 -20.88 6.24
CA ARG A 290 -2.98 -22.14 5.70
C ARG A 290 -2.64 -22.32 4.22
N ALA A 291 -2.84 -21.28 3.41
CA ALA A 291 -2.52 -21.32 1.98
C ALA A 291 -1.03 -21.54 1.73
N ARG A 292 -0.18 -20.78 2.42
CA ARG A 292 1.27 -20.91 2.29
C ARG A 292 1.76 -22.30 2.68
N ASN A 293 1.30 -22.83 3.82
CA ASN A 293 1.79 -24.09 4.36
C ASN A 293 1.33 -25.27 3.52
N LEU A 294 0.06 -25.31 3.12
CA LEU A 294 -0.44 -26.41 2.29
C LEU A 294 0.20 -26.42 0.89
N VAL A 295 0.45 -25.25 0.29
CA VAL A 295 1.19 -25.17 -0.98
C VAL A 295 2.63 -25.68 -0.80
N ALA A 296 3.30 -25.32 0.28
CA ALA A 296 4.65 -25.80 0.56
C ALA A 296 4.68 -27.32 0.77
N GLU A 297 3.72 -27.87 1.50
CA GLU A 297 3.59 -29.32 1.77
C GLU A 297 3.33 -30.12 0.48
N GLU A 298 2.39 -29.67 -0.35
CA GLU A 298 1.93 -30.43 -1.54
C GLU A 298 2.80 -30.22 -2.79
N THR A 299 3.54 -29.11 -2.86
CA THR A 299 4.27 -28.73 -4.09
C THR A 299 5.76 -28.48 -3.87
N GLY A 300 6.21 -28.38 -2.62
CA GLY A 300 7.58 -27.97 -2.28
C GLY A 300 7.87 -26.47 -2.50
N VAL A 301 6.88 -25.68 -2.94
CA VAL A 301 7.04 -24.25 -3.21
C VAL A 301 6.62 -23.43 -2.00
N LEU A 302 7.55 -22.67 -1.43
CA LEU A 302 7.26 -21.74 -0.34
C LEU A 302 6.82 -20.38 -0.90
N LEU A 303 5.54 -20.04 -0.74
CA LEU A 303 5.03 -18.74 -1.17
C LEU A 303 5.51 -17.60 -0.27
N SER A 304 5.90 -16.49 -0.89
CA SER A 304 6.27 -15.24 -0.22
C SER A 304 5.11 -14.26 -0.22
N LEU A 305 4.82 -13.64 0.93
CA LEU A 305 3.78 -12.61 1.02
C LEU A 305 4.14 -11.37 0.20
N GLU A 306 3.15 -10.83 -0.51
CA GLU A 306 3.19 -9.51 -1.13
C GLU A 306 2.50 -8.47 -0.23
N ASN A 307 1.45 -8.87 0.49
CA ASN A 307 0.80 -8.05 1.51
C ASN A 307 1.76 -7.70 2.65
N ARG A 308 1.74 -6.43 3.07
CA ARG A 308 2.52 -5.92 4.20
C ARG A 308 1.73 -6.11 5.49
N LEU A 309 2.32 -6.89 6.40
CA LEU A 309 1.73 -7.18 7.70
C LEU A 309 2.19 -6.15 8.75
N TRP A 310 1.23 -5.44 9.33
CA TRP A 310 1.49 -4.41 10.34
C TRP A 310 0.84 -4.76 11.67
N GLY A 311 1.59 -4.53 12.75
CA GLY A 311 1.10 -4.82 14.09
C GLY A 311 0.94 -6.31 14.36
N PHE A 312 1.68 -7.21 13.71
CA PHE A 312 1.71 -8.65 14.05
C PHE A 312 3.07 -9.01 14.63
N THR A 313 3.11 -9.53 15.85
CA THR A 313 4.34 -10.00 16.49
C THR A 313 4.87 -11.26 15.82
N SER A 314 6.17 -11.53 15.97
CA SER A 314 6.76 -12.80 15.52
C SER A 314 6.06 -14.01 16.14
N ALA A 315 5.63 -13.90 17.40
CA ALA A 315 4.90 -14.97 18.08
C ALA A 315 3.52 -15.25 17.46
N GLU A 316 2.78 -14.22 17.06
CA GLU A 316 1.48 -14.41 16.39
C GLU A 316 1.64 -14.98 15.00
N ARG A 317 2.61 -14.50 14.22
CA ARG A 317 2.91 -15.06 12.90
C ARG A 317 3.33 -16.53 13.02
N ALA A 318 4.20 -16.85 13.97
CA ALA A 318 4.60 -18.23 14.26
C ALA A 318 3.43 -19.09 14.75
N SER A 319 2.49 -18.53 15.52
CA SER A 319 1.33 -19.27 16.05
C SER A 319 0.39 -19.80 14.96
N VAL A 320 0.39 -19.18 13.78
CA VAL A 320 -0.37 -19.64 12.62
C VAL A 320 0.51 -20.39 11.60
N GLY A 321 1.79 -20.58 11.89
CA GLY A 321 2.74 -21.22 10.97
C GLY A 321 3.23 -20.32 9.84
N LEU A 322 3.13 -19.00 10.00
CA LEU A 322 3.66 -18.01 9.06
C LEU A 322 5.05 -17.56 9.54
N VAL A 323 6.02 -18.47 9.46
CA VAL A 323 7.43 -18.25 9.81
C VAL A 323 8.23 -17.88 8.57
#